data_AF-A0A3Q3N0R3-F1
#
_entry.id   AF-A0A3Q3N0R3-F1
#
_cell.length_a   1.000
_cell.length_b   1.000
_cell.length_c   1.000
_cell.angle_alpha   90.00
_cell.angle_beta   90.00
_cell.angle_gamma   90.00
#
_symmetry.space_group_name_H-M   'P 1'
#
loop_
_entity.id
_entity.type
_entity.pdbx_description
1 polymer ?
#
loop_
_entity_poly.entity_id
_entity_poly.type
_entity_poly.pdbx_seq_one_letter_code
_entity_poly.pdbx_strand_id
1 'polypeptide(L)'
;MAKTRELSKDTRNKIVDLHQAGKTESAIGKQLGVKKSTVGAIIRKWKTFKTTDNLPRSGAPRKISPRGVKMITRMVSKNPRTARGDLVNDLQRAGTKVTKATISNTLRRQGLKSCSARRVPLLKPVHVQARLKFAREHLNAPEEDWENVMWSDETKIELFGKNSTRRVWRRKNAELHPKNTIPTVKHGSGNIMLWGCFSAKGPGRLIHVKERMNGAMYRQILSENLLPSARALKMKRGWVFHHDNDPKHT
;
A
#
# COMPACT_ATOMS: atom_id res chain seq x y z
N MET A 1 -20.25 -5.34 43.13
CA MET A 1 -20.44 -3.93 43.52
C MET A 1 -20.73 -3.08 42.29
N ALA A 2 -21.91 -2.47 42.21
CA ALA A 2 -22.24 -1.53 41.15
C ALA A 2 -21.33 -0.30 41.22
N LYS A 3 -20.89 0.20 40.05
CA LYS A 3 -19.94 1.32 39.96
C LYS A 3 -20.63 2.63 40.32
N THR A 4 -20.00 3.44 41.16
CA THR A 4 -20.38 4.84 41.37
C THR A 4 -19.83 5.73 40.25
N ARG A 5 -20.55 6.79 39.91
CA ARG A 5 -20.17 7.79 38.90
C ARG A 5 -18.83 8.44 39.28
N GLU A 6 -17.95 8.61 38.30
CA GLU A 6 -16.68 9.31 38.51
C GLU A 6 -16.90 10.81 38.76
N LEU A 7 -16.03 11.42 39.57
CA LEU A 7 -16.03 12.86 39.81
C LEU A 7 -15.66 13.63 38.53
N SER A 8 -16.33 14.76 38.30
CA SER A 8 -16.01 15.67 37.19
C SER A 8 -14.57 16.17 37.30
N LYS A 9 -14.01 16.63 36.18
CA LYS A 9 -12.66 17.21 36.15
C LYS A 9 -12.58 18.45 37.04
N ASP A 10 -13.62 19.30 37.01
CA ASP A 10 -13.68 20.54 37.79
C ASP A 10 -13.66 20.27 39.29
N THR A 11 -14.41 19.26 39.76
CA THR A 11 -14.38 18.90 41.18
C THR A 11 -13.02 18.35 41.59
N ARG A 12 -12.33 17.62 40.71
CA ARG A 12 -10.96 17.15 40.96
C ARG A 12 -9.93 18.29 41.00
N ASN A 13 -10.08 19.29 40.13
CA ASN A 13 -9.25 20.49 40.15
C ASN A 13 -9.44 21.27 41.45
N LYS A 14 -10.70 21.56 41.83
CA LYS A 14 -11.03 22.24 43.10
C LYS A 14 -10.44 21.53 44.33
N ILE A 15 -10.42 20.19 44.33
CA ILE A 15 -9.76 19.41 45.40
C ILE A 15 -8.26 19.71 45.48
N VAL A 16 -7.58 19.79 44.33
CA VAL A 16 -6.15 20.11 44.26
C VAL A 16 -5.89 21.56 44.68
N ASP A 17 -6.69 22.51 44.19
CA ASP A 17 -6.55 23.93 44.53
C ASP A 17 -6.70 24.16 46.04
N LEU A 18 -7.72 23.56 46.67
CA LEU A 18 -7.93 23.65 48.12
C LEU A 18 -6.83 22.96 48.92
N HIS A 19 -6.24 21.89 48.38
CA HIS A 19 -5.09 21.25 49.01
C HIS A 19 -3.83 22.12 48.94
N GLN A 20 -3.58 22.78 47.79
CA GLN A 20 -2.50 23.74 47.63
C GLN A 20 -2.67 24.96 48.54
N ALA A 21 -3.91 25.39 48.79
CA ALA A 21 -4.26 26.42 49.76
C ALA A 21 -4.14 25.97 51.23
N GLY A 22 -3.58 24.78 51.51
CA GLY A 22 -3.30 24.31 52.86
C GLY A 22 -4.48 23.68 53.61
N LYS A 23 -5.64 23.47 52.98
CA LYS A 23 -6.78 22.84 53.65
C LYS A 23 -6.54 21.34 53.90
N THR A 24 -7.03 20.85 55.04
CA THR A 24 -6.97 19.43 55.38
C THR A 24 -7.93 18.61 54.52
N GLU A 25 -7.60 17.34 54.25
CA GLU A 25 -8.44 16.45 53.41
C GLU A 25 -9.88 16.31 53.95
N SER A 26 -10.05 16.36 55.27
CA SER A 26 -11.35 16.31 55.93
C SER A 26 -12.18 17.56 55.65
N ALA A 27 -11.57 18.75 55.73
CA ALA A 27 -12.23 20.02 55.43
C ALA A 27 -12.63 20.12 53.95
N ILE A 28 -11.74 19.68 53.04
CA ILE A 28 -12.02 19.63 51.60
C ILE A 28 -13.19 18.68 51.31
N GLY A 29 -13.20 17.50 51.94
CA GLY A 29 -14.27 16.53 51.80
C GLY A 29 -15.63 17.07 52.25
N LYS A 30 -15.68 17.73 53.42
CA LYS A 30 -16.90 18.39 53.92
C LYS A 30 -17.37 19.52 52.99
N GLN A 31 -16.46 20.38 52.52
CA GLN A 31 -16.80 21.51 51.66
C GLN A 31 -17.37 21.08 50.30
N LEU A 32 -16.87 19.99 49.73
CA LEU A 32 -17.24 19.54 48.37
C LEU A 32 -18.23 18.37 48.37
N GLY A 33 -18.67 17.87 49.53
CA GLY A 33 -19.54 16.70 49.64
C GLY A 33 -18.89 15.39 49.17
N VAL A 34 -17.55 15.30 49.24
CA VAL A 34 -16.76 14.14 48.76
C VAL A 34 -16.17 13.38 49.95
N LYS A 35 -16.17 12.05 49.90
CA LYS A 35 -15.56 11.21 50.95
C LYS A 35 -14.07 11.56 51.10
N LYS A 36 -13.58 11.69 52.34
CA LYS A 36 -12.15 11.96 52.66
C LYS A 36 -11.20 11.02 51.91
N SER A 37 -11.52 9.74 51.83
CA SER A 37 -10.70 8.74 51.12
C SER A 37 -10.56 9.04 49.62
N THR A 38 -11.60 9.57 48.97
CA THR A 38 -11.57 9.99 47.57
C THR A 38 -10.73 11.24 47.38
N VAL A 39 -10.85 12.22 48.30
CA VAL A 39 -9.99 13.42 48.34
C VAL A 39 -8.51 13.02 48.45
N GLY A 40 -8.16 12.17 49.43
CA GLY A 40 -6.80 11.68 49.60
C GLY A 40 -6.28 10.87 48.39
N ALA A 41 -7.13 10.06 47.76
CA ALA A 41 -6.76 9.34 46.54
C ALA A 41 -6.44 10.28 45.36
N ILE A 42 -7.22 11.35 45.18
CA ILE A 42 -6.99 12.37 44.15
C ILE A 42 -5.69 13.14 44.44
N ILE A 43 -5.48 13.57 45.68
CA ILE A 43 -4.26 14.29 46.09
C ILE A 43 -3.02 13.43 45.90
N ARG A 44 -3.05 12.16 46.32
CA ARG A 44 -1.95 11.22 46.11
C ARG A 44 -1.63 11.04 44.63
N LYS A 45 -2.65 10.84 43.79
CA LYS A 45 -2.47 10.74 42.33
C LYS A 45 -1.86 12.02 41.76
N TRP A 46 -2.35 13.19 42.16
CA TRP A 46 -1.83 14.47 41.70
C TRP A 46 -0.37 14.68 42.16
N LYS A 47 -0.01 14.31 43.40
CA LYS A 47 1.37 14.38 43.88
C LYS A 47 2.32 13.53 43.02
N THR A 48 1.90 12.34 42.62
CA THR A 48 2.71 11.40 41.81
C THR A 48 2.77 11.77 40.32
N PHE A 49 1.63 12.04 39.69
CA PHE A 49 1.52 12.18 38.23
C PHE A 49 1.30 13.63 37.76
N LYS A 50 1.18 14.59 38.69
CA LYS A 50 0.89 16.01 38.42
C LYS A 50 -0.32 16.24 37.51
N THR A 51 -1.28 15.33 37.54
CA THR A 51 -2.52 15.43 36.75
C THR A 51 -3.75 15.11 37.58
N THR A 52 -4.83 15.86 37.31
CA THR A 52 -6.17 15.58 37.84
C THR A 52 -6.97 14.68 36.92
N ASP A 53 -6.56 14.52 35.65
CA ASP A 53 -7.24 13.70 34.64
C ASP A 53 -7.25 12.22 35.02
N ASN A 54 -8.23 11.49 34.47
CA ASN A 54 -8.28 10.05 34.70
C ASN A 54 -7.20 9.38 33.88
N LEU A 55 -6.38 8.56 34.53
CA LEU A 55 -5.38 7.78 33.83
C LEU A 55 -6.07 6.72 32.96
N PRO A 56 -5.48 6.38 31.81
CA PRO A 56 -5.93 5.25 31.02
C PRO A 56 -5.97 4.00 31.89
N ARG A 57 -7.12 3.33 31.91
CA ARG A 57 -7.24 2.07 32.64
C ARG A 57 -6.42 1.00 31.92
N SER A 58 -5.83 0.09 32.70
CA SER A 58 -5.26 -1.13 32.16
C SER A 58 -6.34 -1.89 31.39
N GLY A 59 -6.19 -1.96 30.07
CA GLY A 59 -7.09 -2.73 29.22
C GLY A 59 -6.95 -4.23 29.49
N ALA A 60 -7.86 -5.02 28.92
CA ALA A 60 -7.75 -6.48 28.99
C ALA A 60 -6.38 -6.95 28.44
N PRO A 61 -5.75 -7.94 29.10
CA PRO A 61 -4.49 -8.49 28.62
C PRO A 61 -4.66 -9.06 27.21
N ARG A 62 -3.62 -8.90 26.39
CA ARG A 62 -3.67 -9.38 25.01
C ARG A 62 -3.52 -10.89 24.98
N LYS A 63 -4.33 -11.55 24.16
CA LYS A 63 -4.30 -13.02 24.01
C LYS A 63 -3.00 -13.56 23.39
N ILE A 64 -2.33 -12.77 22.55
CA ILE A 64 -1.05 -13.15 21.93
C ILE A 64 0.08 -12.56 22.75
N SER A 65 0.97 -13.41 23.23
CA SER A 65 2.17 -13.00 23.97
C SER A 65 3.13 -12.17 23.11
N PRO A 66 4.01 -11.35 23.71
CA PRO A 66 5.04 -10.62 22.96
C PRO A 66 5.90 -11.50 22.05
N ARG A 67 6.23 -12.73 22.51
CA ARG A 67 6.94 -13.74 21.72
C ARG A 67 6.13 -14.21 20.51
N GLY A 68 4.83 -14.49 20.70
CA GLY A 68 3.92 -14.83 19.61
C GLY A 68 3.79 -13.71 18.58
N VAL A 69 3.74 -12.44 19.02
CA VAL A 69 3.73 -11.28 18.11
C VAL A 69 5.01 -11.22 17.27
N LYS A 70 6.19 -11.37 17.88
CA LYS A 70 7.46 -11.41 17.16
C LYS A 70 7.50 -12.55 16.13
N MET A 71 7.01 -13.73 16.51
CA MET A 71 6.96 -14.91 15.64
C MET A 71 6.12 -14.65 14.38
N ILE A 72 4.85 -14.22 14.53
CA ILE A 72 3.98 -13.97 13.37
C ILE A 72 4.49 -12.81 12.50
N THR A 73 5.07 -11.78 13.11
CA THR A 73 5.63 -10.64 12.38
C THR A 73 6.83 -11.06 11.54
N ARG A 74 7.70 -11.90 12.08
CA ARG A 74 8.84 -12.48 11.36
C ARG A 74 8.40 -13.37 10.20
N MET A 75 7.42 -14.24 10.42
CA MET A 75 6.90 -15.13 9.36
C MET A 75 6.36 -14.33 8.18
N VAL A 76 5.53 -13.32 8.47
CA VAL A 76 4.96 -12.44 7.47
C VAL A 76 6.02 -11.58 6.78
N SER A 77 7.08 -11.18 7.48
CA SER A 77 8.17 -10.40 6.88
C SER A 77 9.05 -11.26 5.95
N LYS A 78 9.23 -12.54 6.29
CA LYS A 78 9.94 -13.53 5.44
C LYS A 78 9.12 -13.87 4.20
N ASN A 79 7.83 -14.17 4.39
CA ASN A 79 6.88 -14.47 3.33
C ASN A 79 5.63 -13.57 3.45
N PRO A 80 5.60 -12.43 2.73
CA PRO A 80 4.45 -11.51 2.75
C PRO A 80 3.13 -12.15 2.31
N ARG A 81 3.15 -13.33 1.67
CA ARG A 81 1.97 -14.04 1.17
C ARG A 81 1.38 -15.04 2.17
N THR A 82 1.94 -15.18 3.36
CA THR A 82 1.43 -16.10 4.39
C THR A 82 -0.06 -15.85 4.67
N ALA A 83 -0.86 -16.92 4.63
CA ALA A 83 -2.29 -16.81 4.83
C ALA A 83 -2.61 -16.58 6.31
N ARG A 84 -3.75 -15.95 6.59
CA ARG A 84 -4.22 -15.78 7.98
C ARG A 84 -4.44 -17.12 8.67
N GLY A 85 -4.87 -18.14 7.92
CA GLY A 85 -5.10 -19.49 8.44
C GLY A 85 -3.82 -20.10 8.99
N ASP A 86 -2.73 -20.03 8.22
CA ASP A 86 -1.42 -20.56 8.62
C ASP A 86 -0.96 -19.95 9.95
N LEU A 87 -1.08 -18.61 10.08
CA LEU A 87 -0.70 -17.90 11.32
C LEU A 87 -1.56 -18.31 12.52
N VAL A 88 -2.84 -18.62 12.30
CA VAL A 88 -3.72 -19.12 13.36
C VAL A 88 -3.27 -20.52 13.78
N ASN A 89 -3.00 -21.40 12.82
CA ASN A 89 -2.55 -22.77 13.07
C ASN A 89 -1.20 -22.79 13.80
N ASP A 90 -0.25 -21.94 13.42
CA ASP A 90 1.06 -21.84 14.06
C ASP A 90 0.96 -21.37 15.51
N LEU A 91 0.10 -20.39 15.80
CA LEU A 91 -0.15 -19.97 17.18
C LEU A 91 -0.88 -21.04 17.97
N GLN A 92 -1.81 -21.77 17.35
CA GLN A 92 -2.50 -22.88 18.00
C GLN A 92 -1.53 -24.01 18.37
N ARG A 93 -0.57 -24.36 17.49
CA ARG A 93 0.53 -25.30 17.79
C ARG A 93 1.39 -24.82 18.95
N ALA A 94 1.58 -23.50 19.09
CA ALA A 94 2.28 -22.89 20.22
C ALA A 94 1.40 -22.73 21.48
N GLY A 95 0.22 -23.36 21.54
CA GLY A 95 -0.70 -23.34 22.68
C GLY A 95 -1.62 -22.11 22.76
N THR A 96 -1.63 -21.23 21.75
CA THR A 96 -2.43 -19.99 21.75
C THR A 96 -3.55 -20.02 20.70
N LYS A 97 -4.78 -20.32 21.13
CA LYS A 97 -5.97 -20.32 20.24
C LYS A 97 -6.46 -18.90 19.92
N VAL A 98 -6.38 -18.45 18.68
CA VAL A 98 -6.82 -17.10 18.26
C VAL A 98 -7.67 -17.12 16.99
N THR A 99 -8.40 -16.04 16.75
CA THR A 99 -9.16 -15.85 15.50
C THR A 99 -8.33 -15.11 14.45
N LYS A 100 -8.73 -15.23 13.17
CA LYS A 100 -8.12 -14.49 12.04
C LYS A 100 -8.18 -12.96 12.25
N ALA A 101 -9.21 -12.47 12.93
CA ALA A 101 -9.36 -11.05 13.26
C ALA A 101 -8.29 -10.59 14.28
N THR A 102 -8.02 -11.39 15.31
CA THR A 102 -6.97 -11.11 16.30
C THR A 102 -5.58 -11.04 15.65
N ILE A 103 -5.28 -11.94 14.71
CA ILE A 103 -4.05 -11.87 13.89
C ILE A 103 -3.98 -10.55 13.13
N SER A 104 -5.05 -10.20 12.39
CA SER A 104 -5.08 -9.00 11.55
C SER A 104 -4.91 -7.72 12.38
N ASN A 105 -5.58 -7.63 13.53
CA ASN A 105 -5.45 -6.49 14.44
C ASN A 105 -4.06 -6.40 15.06
N THR A 106 -3.44 -7.55 15.35
CA THR A 106 -2.07 -7.61 15.90
C THR A 106 -1.04 -7.16 14.87
N LEU A 107 -1.12 -7.67 13.64
CA LEU A 107 -0.23 -7.26 12.55
C LEU A 107 -0.44 -5.78 12.19
N ARG A 108 -1.68 -5.27 12.21
CA ARG A 108 -1.96 -3.84 11.98
C ARG A 108 -1.27 -2.94 13.01
N ARG A 109 -1.26 -3.36 14.29
CA ARG A 109 -0.50 -2.65 15.35
C ARG A 109 1.01 -2.69 15.15
N GLN A 110 1.52 -3.66 14.38
CA GLN A 110 2.94 -3.74 13.96
C GLN A 110 3.20 -3.01 12.63
N GLY A 111 2.24 -2.24 12.12
CA GLY A 111 2.33 -1.51 10.86
C GLY A 111 2.14 -2.36 9.60
N LEU A 112 1.74 -3.63 9.73
CA LEU A 112 1.52 -4.54 8.61
C LEU A 112 0.03 -4.61 8.27
N LYS A 113 -0.31 -4.33 7.01
CA LYS A 113 -1.67 -4.43 6.47
C LYS A 113 -1.69 -5.45 5.34
N SER A 114 -2.71 -6.29 5.32
CA SER A 114 -3.03 -7.10 4.15
C SER A 114 -3.55 -6.16 3.05
N CYS A 115 -2.90 -6.18 1.90
CA CYS A 115 -3.20 -5.36 0.72
C CYS A 115 -3.18 -6.23 -0.53
N SER A 116 -3.83 -5.78 -1.61
CA SER A 116 -3.69 -6.42 -2.91
C SER A 116 -2.29 -6.14 -3.45
N ALA A 117 -1.62 -7.17 -3.96
CA ALA A 117 -0.28 -7.05 -4.51
C ALA A 117 -0.35 -6.36 -5.88
N ARG A 118 0.56 -5.41 -6.13
CA ARG A 118 0.64 -4.71 -7.41
C ARG A 118 1.19 -5.66 -8.46
N ARG A 119 0.56 -5.69 -9.62
CA ARG A 119 1.06 -6.40 -10.80
C ARG A 119 2.11 -5.52 -11.47
N VAL A 120 3.34 -6.03 -11.63
CA VAL A 120 4.44 -5.28 -12.23
C VAL A 120 5.21 -6.19 -13.19
N PRO A 121 5.75 -5.65 -14.31
CA PRO A 121 6.68 -6.41 -15.14
C PRO A 121 7.93 -6.75 -14.32
N LEU A 122 8.42 -7.98 -14.47
CA LEU A 122 9.65 -8.38 -13.83
C LEU A 122 10.84 -7.82 -14.62
N LEU A 123 11.59 -6.90 -14.01
CA LEU A 123 12.75 -6.27 -14.64
C LEU A 123 14.04 -6.95 -14.18
N LYS A 124 14.90 -7.31 -15.13
CA LYS A 124 16.28 -7.71 -14.86
C LYS A 124 17.10 -6.47 -14.48
N PRO A 125 18.19 -6.58 -13.70
CA PRO A 125 19.05 -5.45 -13.36
C PRO A 125 19.50 -4.63 -14.57
N VAL A 126 19.82 -5.31 -15.69
CA VAL A 126 20.19 -4.65 -16.95
C VAL A 126 19.06 -3.79 -17.52
N HIS A 127 17.80 -4.23 -17.42
CA HIS A 127 16.64 -3.44 -17.86
C HIS A 127 16.44 -2.22 -16.95
N VAL A 128 16.69 -2.36 -15.64
CA VAL A 128 16.60 -1.23 -14.70
C VAL A 128 17.63 -0.16 -15.05
N GLN A 129 18.88 -0.56 -15.32
CA GLN A 129 19.94 0.35 -15.73
C GLN A 129 19.64 1.03 -17.06
N ALA A 130 19.21 0.28 -18.08
CA ALA A 130 18.87 0.82 -19.39
C ALA A 130 17.71 1.83 -19.30
N ARG A 131 16.66 1.52 -18.54
CA ARG A 131 15.52 2.44 -18.31
C ARG A 131 15.95 3.70 -17.56
N LEU A 132 16.83 3.57 -16.56
CA LEU A 132 17.34 4.72 -15.81
C LEU A 132 18.23 5.62 -16.69
N LYS A 133 19.07 5.02 -17.55
CA LYS A 133 19.89 5.75 -18.52
C LYS A 133 19.00 6.54 -19.48
N PHE A 134 18.05 5.88 -20.13
CA PHE A 134 17.10 6.53 -21.03
C PHE A 134 16.35 7.69 -20.36
N ALA A 135 15.82 7.46 -19.15
CA ALA A 135 15.09 8.48 -18.41
C ALA A 135 15.97 9.69 -18.02
N ARG A 136 17.25 9.49 -17.74
CA ARG A 136 18.19 10.58 -17.44
C ARG A 136 18.55 11.38 -18.69
N GLU A 137 18.80 10.70 -19.80
CA GLU A 137 19.15 11.33 -21.08
C GLU A 137 18.02 12.22 -21.59
N HIS A 138 16.77 11.82 -21.38
CA HIS A 138 15.60 12.55 -21.88
C HIS A 138 14.85 13.34 -20.78
N LEU A 139 15.44 13.49 -19.58
CA LEU A 139 14.78 14.16 -18.44
C LEU A 139 14.43 15.63 -18.73
N ASN A 140 15.33 16.30 -19.44
CA ASN A 140 15.22 17.72 -19.79
C ASN A 140 14.94 17.91 -21.30
N ALA A 141 14.49 16.86 -21.99
CA ALA A 141 14.12 16.97 -23.39
C ALA A 141 12.93 17.92 -23.54
N PRO A 142 12.97 18.87 -24.50
CA PRO A 142 11.89 19.81 -24.75
C PRO A 142 10.60 19.09 -25.17
N GLU A 143 9.45 19.72 -24.92
CA GLU A 143 8.14 19.13 -25.24
C GLU A 143 7.99 18.88 -26.74
N GLU A 144 8.56 19.76 -27.57
CA GLU A 144 8.54 19.66 -29.03
C GLU A 144 9.18 18.37 -29.55
N ASP A 145 10.18 17.83 -28.84
CA ASP A 145 10.80 16.55 -29.20
C ASP A 145 9.79 15.42 -29.04
N TRP A 146 9.04 15.42 -27.93
CA TRP A 146 8.01 14.42 -27.64
C TRP A 146 6.78 14.55 -28.54
N GLU A 147 6.42 15.78 -28.95
CA GLU A 147 5.34 16.01 -29.91
C GLU A 147 5.61 15.39 -31.29
N ASN A 148 6.89 15.26 -31.64
CA ASN A 148 7.33 14.74 -32.92
C ASN A 148 7.74 13.25 -32.88
N VAL A 149 7.37 12.53 -31.82
CA VAL A 149 7.53 11.08 -31.73
C VAL A 149 6.28 10.36 -32.23
N MET A 150 6.48 9.38 -33.11
CA MET A 150 5.47 8.40 -33.49
C MET A 150 5.66 7.15 -32.63
N TRP A 151 4.79 6.98 -31.64
CA TRP A 151 4.77 5.83 -30.76
C TRP A 151 4.03 4.68 -31.43
N SER A 152 4.56 3.46 -31.31
CA SER A 152 3.88 2.25 -31.73
C SER A 152 4.04 1.14 -30.72
N ASP A 153 3.05 0.27 -30.63
CA ASP A 153 3.10 -0.94 -29.81
C ASP A 153 2.09 -1.98 -30.33
N GLU A 154 2.29 -3.24 -29.95
CA GLU A 154 1.29 -4.28 -30.10
C GLU A 154 0.60 -4.59 -28.77
N THR A 155 -0.73 -4.58 -28.79
CA THR A 155 -1.52 -4.98 -27.63
C THR A 155 -2.29 -6.27 -27.90
N LYS A 156 -2.42 -7.08 -26.86
CA LYS A 156 -3.22 -8.30 -26.84
C LYS A 156 -4.37 -8.08 -25.88
N ILE A 157 -5.60 -8.10 -26.41
CA ILE A 157 -6.82 -7.98 -25.62
C ILE A 157 -7.33 -9.39 -25.34
N GLU A 158 -7.32 -9.79 -24.07
CA GLU A 158 -7.86 -11.08 -23.63
C GLU A 158 -9.38 -11.00 -23.45
N LEU A 159 -10.13 -11.97 -24.00
CA LEU A 159 -11.59 -12.03 -23.87
C LEU A 159 -12.04 -12.45 -22.46
N PHE A 160 -11.25 -13.30 -21.79
CA PHE A 160 -11.52 -13.80 -20.44
C PHE A 160 -10.27 -13.68 -19.55
N GLY A 161 -10.08 -12.52 -18.92
CA GLY A 161 -8.94 -12.27 -18.03
C GLY A 161 -9.06 -13.00 -16.68
N LYS A 162 -8.08 -13.84 -16.33
CA LYS A 162 -7.97 -14.42 -14.97
C LYS A 162 -7.54 -13.35 -13.96
N ASN A 163 -8.49 -12.63 -13.40
CA ASN A 163 -8.30 -11.63 -12.34
C ASN A 163 -8.16 -12.28 -10.94
N SER A 164 -7.19 -13.19 -10.77
CA SER A 164 -6.85 -13.64 -9.41
C SER A 164 -6.11 -12.53 -8.66
N THR A 165 -6.80 -11.91 -7.69
CA THR A 165 -6.20 -10.92 -6.79
C THR A 165 -5.45 -11.66 -5.68
N ARG A 166 -4.12 -11.57 -5.64
CA ARG A 166 -3.34 -12.09 -4.51
C ARG A 166 -3.11 -11.00 -3.46
N ARG A 167 -3.15 -11.41 -2.20
CA ARG A 167 -2.98 -10.55 -1.03
C ARG A 167 -1.58 -10.69 -0.47
N VAL A 168 -0.97 -9.58 -0.07
CA VAL A 168 0.32 -9.52 0.62
C VAL A 168 0.20 -8.67 1.88
N TRP A 169 0.96 -9.02 2.91
CA TRP A 169 1.14 -8.17 4.08
C TRP A 169 2.29 -7.21 3.82
N ARG A 170 2.00 -5.91 3.85
CA ARG A 170 3.01 -4.88 3.63
C ARG A 170 2.85 -3.71 4.60
N ARG A 171 3.95 -3.00 4.82
CA ARG A 171 3.92 -1.67 5.44
C ARG A 171 3.47 -0.62 4.41
N LYS A 172 3.14 0.57 4.92
CA LYS A 172 2.90 1.75 4.07
C LYS A 172 4.13 1.98 3.17
N ASN A 173 3.91 2.44 1.93
CA ASN A 173 4.94 2.75 0.92
C ASN A 173 5.81 1.57 0.41
N ALA A 174 5.55 0.33 0.82
CA ALA A 174 6.31 -0.84 0.36
C ALA A 174 5.69 -1.57 -0.85
N GLU A 175 4.89 -0.89 -1.68
CA GLU A 175 4.09 -1.55 -2.74
C GLU A 175 4.87 -2.05 -3.94
N LEU A 176 5.91 -1.34 -4.34
CA LEU A 176 6.76 -1.71 -5.48
C LEU A 176 7.87 -2.68 -5.09
N HIS A 177 7.99 -3.01 -3.80
CA HIS A 177 9.01 -3.95 -3.34
C HIS A 177 8.76 -5.33 -4.00
N PRO A 178 9.79 -6.01 -4.57
CA PRO A 178 9.60 -7.23 -5.36
C PRO A 178 8.84 -8.37 -4.64
N LYS A 179 9.00 -8.48 -3.31
CA LYS A 179 8.26 -9.46 -2.49
C LYS A 179 6.75 -9.17 -2.37
N ASN A 180 6.34 -7.92 -2.61
CA ASN A 180 4.97 -7.43 -2.45
C ASN A 180 4.22 -7.28 -3.78
N THR A 181 4.88 -7.59 -4.91
CA THR A 181 4.29 -7.54 -6.24
C THR A 181 4.00 -8.95 -6.78
N ILE A 182 3.24 -9.01 -7.86
CA ILE A 182 3.02 -10.23 -8.65
C ILE A 182 3.61 -9.96 -10.04
N PRO A 183 4.50 -10.82 -10.54
CA PRO A 183 4.94 -10.72 -11.93
C PRO A 183 3.76 -11.00 -12.85
N THR A 184 3.57 -10.15 -13.84
CA THR A 184 2.58 -10.38 -14.91
C THR A 184 3.17 -11.28 -15.98
N VAL A 185 2.50 -12.41 -16.22
CA VAL A 185 2.69 -13.24 -17.42
C VAL A 185 1.37 -13.20 -18.21
N LYS A 186 1.44 -12.97 -19.52
CA LYS A 186 0.27 -12.84 -20.41
C LYS A 186 -0.10 -14.23 -20.97
N HIS A 187 -0.97 -14.98 -20.29
CA HIS A 187 -1.46 -16.26 -20.80
C HIS A 187 -2.97 -16.43 -20.53
N GLY A 188 -3.75 -16.56 -21.60
CA GLY A 188 -5.21 -16.76 -21.59
C GLY A 188 -5.75 -17.22 -22.96
N SER A 189 -6.90 -17.90 -22.95
CA SER A 189 -7.62 -18.46 -24.10
C SER A 189 -8.48 -17.41 -24.82
N GLY A 190 -8.38 -17.32 -26.15
CA GLY A 190 -9.09 -16.34 -26.97
C GLY A 190 -8.54 -14.91 -26.81
N ASN A 191 -7.89 -14.38 -27.85
CA ASN A 191 -7.34 -13.02 -27.81
C ASN A 191 -7.37 -12.37 -29.19
N ILE A 192 -7.48 -11.05 -29.19
CA ILE A 192 -7.30 -10.20 -30.38
C ILE A 192 -5.95 -9.50 -30.23
N MET A 193 -5.10 -9.57 -31.26
CA MET A 193 -3.84 -8.85 -31.33
C MET A 193 -4.00 -7.63 -32.23
N LEU A 194 -3.65 -6.45 -31.72
CA LEU A 194 -3.74 -5.19 -32.46
C LEU A 194 -2.35 -4.57 -32.52
N TRP A 195 -1.96 -4.08 -33.69
CA TRP A 195 -0.87 -3.13 -33.83
C TRP A 195 -1.45 -1.73 -33.96
N GLY A 196 -0.88 -0.76 -33.27
CA GLY A 196 -1.32 0.64 -33.40
C GLY A 196 -0.16 1.61 -33.27
N CYS A 197 -0.37 2.82 -33.78
CA CYS A 197 0.53 3.93 -33.55
C CYS A 197 -0.22 5.20 -33.17
N PHE A 198 0.45 6.13 -32.49
CA PHE A 198 -0.10 7.44 -32.14
C PHE A 198 1.02 8.46 -31.91
N SER A 199 0.67 9.74 -31.92
CA SER A 199 1.55 10.83 -31.48
C SER A 199 0.80 11.78 -30.56
N ALA A 200 1.46 12.84 -30.09
CA ALA A 200 0.81 13.92 -29.34
C ALA A 200 -0.38 14.54 -30.11
N LYS A 201 -0.39 14.43 -31.44
CA LYS A 201 -1.45 14.94 -32.32
C LYS A 201 -2.67 14.03 -32.44
N GLY A 202 -2.61 12.81 -31.88
CA GLY A 202 -3.72 11.88 -31.85
C GLY A 202 -3.38 10.47 -32.34
N PRO A 203 -4.40 9.61 -32.46
CA PRO A 203 -4.23 8.23 -32.88
C PRO A 203 -3.89 8.13 -34.37
N GLY A 204 -2.93 7.28 -34.69
CA GLY A 204 -2.69 6.80 -36.04
C GLY A 204 -3.58 5.60 -36.38
N ARG A 205 -3.15 4.78 -37.33
CA ARG A 205 -3.89 3.57 -37.71
C ARG A 205 -3.80 2.49 -36.64
N LEU A 206 -4.87 1.69 -36.55
CA LEU A 206 -5.00 0.52 -35.68
C LEU A 206 -5.35 -0.69 -36.53
N ILE A 207 -4.52 -1.74 -36.49
CA ILE A 207 -4.55 -2.89 -37.38
C ILE A 207 -4.76 -4.16 -36.58
N HIS A 208 -5.76 -4.95 -36.97
CA HIS A 208 -5.97 -6.28 -36.41
C HIS A 208 -4.98 -7.26 -37.04
N VAL A 209 -4.10 -7.81 -36.20
CA VAL A 209 -3.11 -8.82 -36.58
C VAL A 209 -3.74 -10.19 -36.35
N LYS A 210 -4.19 -10.82 -37.44
CA LYS A 210 -4.95 -12.08 -37.39
C LYS A 210 -4.09 -13.29 -37.00
N GLU A 211 -2.80 -13.23 -37.29
CA GLU A 211 -1.86 -14.33 -37.06
C GLU A 211 -0.73 -13.91 -36.12
N ARG A 212 0.12 -14.86 -35.75
CA ARG A 212 1.33 -14.55 -34.97
C ARG A 212 2.27 -13.71 -35.83
N MET A 213 2.44 -12.44 -35.44
CA MET A 213 3.32 -11.51 -36.15
C MET A 213 4.76 -12.03 -36.21
N ASN A 214 5.32 -12.07 -37.42
CA ASN A 214 6.74 -12.26 -37.68
C ASN A 214 7.37 -10.96 -38.22
N GLY A 215 8.69 -10.94 -38.42
CA GLY A 215 9.40 -9.74 -38.89
C GLY A 215 8.96 -9.26 -40.28
N ALA A 216 8.61 -10.17 -41.19
CA ALA A 216 8.13 -9.80 -42.52
C ALA A 216 6.76 -9.11 -42.45
N MET A 217 5.82 -9.67 -41.68
CA MET A 217 4.52 -9.06 -41.43
C MET A 217 4.66 -7.72 -40.72
N TYR A 218 5.58 -7.59 -39.77
CA TYR A 218 5.84 -6.33 -39.08
C TYR A 218 6.30 -5.25 -40.08
N ARG A 219 7.26 -5.56 -40.94
CA ARG A 219 7.72 -4.65 -42.00
C ARG A 219 6.60 -4.24 -42.95
N GLN A 220 5.71 -5.17 -43.31
CA GLN A 220 4.54 -4.88 -44.13
C GLN A 220 3.55 -3.96 -43.42
N ILE A 221 3.26 -4.21 -42.14
CA ILE A 221 2.39 -3.33 -41.34
C ILE A 221 2.98 -1.91 -41.28
N LEU A 222 4.30 -1.78 -41.06
CA LEU A 222 4.95 -0.48 -41.05
C LEU A 222 4.88 0.22 -42.42
N SER A 223 5.18 -0.48 -43.52
CA SER A 223 5.15 0.13 -44.85
C SER A 223 3.75 0.61 -45.24
N GLU A 224 2.73 -0.18 -44.91
CA GLU A 224 1.33 0.12 -45.25
C GLU A 224 0.68 1.16 -44.33
N ASN A 225 1.16 1.32 -43.08
CA ASN A 225 0.42 2.07 -42.07
C ASN A 225 1.20 3.17 -41.36
N LEU A 226 2.53 3.08 -41.23
CA LEU A 226 3.31 4.08 -40.49
C LEU A 226 3.34 5.43 -41.21
N LEU A 227 3.77 5.45 -42.47
CA LEU A 227 3.86 6.68 -43.25
C LEU A 227 2.49 7.32 -43.50
N PRO A 228 1.42 6.57 -43.84
CA PRO A 228 0.08 7.13 -43.92
C PRO A 228 -0.39 7.75 -42.60
N SER A 229 -0.08 7.14 -41.45
CA SER A 229 -0.42 7.70 -40.14
C SER A 229 0.32 9.00 -39.87
N ALA A 230 1.63 9.06 -40.14
CA ALA A 230 2.43 10.27 -39.96
C ALA A 230 1.94 11.43 -40.85
N ARG A 231 1.53 11.14 -42.09
CA ARG A 231 0.94 12.13 -43.01
C ARG A 231 -0.43 12.61 -42.53
N ALA A 232 -1.31 11.70 -42.12
CA ALA A 232 -2.63 12.04 -41.60
C ALA A 232 -2.55 12.93 -40.36
N LEU A 233 -1.58 12.65 -39.47
CA LEU A 233 -1.29 13.43 -38.28
C LEU A 233 -0.48 14.71 -38.55
N LYS A 234 -0.14 15.00 -39.81
CA LYS A 234 0.66 16.17 -40.23
C LYS A 234 1.93 16.32 -39.38
N MET A 235 2.69 15.23 -39.22
CA MET A 235 3.95 15.26 -38.47
C MET A 235 5.00 16.15 -39.15
N LYS A 236 5.87 16.78 -38.35
CA LYS A 236 6.95 17.62 -38.87
C LYS A 236 8.01 16.72 -39.52
N ARG A 237 8.83 17.28 -40.42
CA ARG A 237 10.02 16.55 -40.93
C ARG A 237 10.94 16.19 -39.76
N GLY A 238 11.65 15.06 -39.88
CA GLY A 238 12.55 14.57 -38.83
C GLY A 238 11.82 13.96 -37.62
N TRP A 239 10.58 13.50 -37.78
CA TRP A 239 9.89 12.76 -36.72
C TRP A 239 10.61 11.45 -36.38
N VAL A 240 10.56 11.09 -35.10
CA VAL A 240 11.24 9.89 -34.58
C VAL A 240 10.23 8.76 -34.47
N PHE A 241 10.59 7.59 -34.98
CA PHE A 241 9.79 6.39 -34.77
C PHE A 241 10.21 5.70 -33.47
N HIS A 242 9.24 5.34 -32.62
CA HIS A 242 9.47 4.61 -31.39
C HIS A 242 8.69 3.29 -31.39
N HIS A 243 9.40 2.19 -31.14
CA HIS A 243 8.87 0.84 -30.90
C HIS A 243 9.66 0.16 -29.77
N ASP A 244 9.21 -1.01 -29.32
CA ASP A 244 9.94 -1.78 -28.31
C ASP A 244 11.13 -2.55 -28.91
N ASN A 245 11.86 -3.29 -28.06
CA ASN A 245 13.04 -4.05 -28.46
C ASN A 245 12.72 -5.54 -28.75
N ASP A 246 11.53 -5.87 -29.27
CA ASP A 246 11.21 -7.23 -29.70
C ASP A 246 12.21 -7.69 -30.79
N PRO A 247 12.75 -8.92 -30.73
CA PRO A 247 13.66 -9.44 -31.75
C PRO A 247 13.18 -9.31 -33.19
N LYS A 248 11.86 -9.24 -33.44
CA LYS A 248 11.30 -9.04 -34.80
C LYS A 248 11.51 -7.63 -35.36
N HIS A 249 11.94 -6.69 -34.53
CA HIS A 249 12.14 -5.27 -34.88
C HIS A 249 13.53 -4.96 -35.44
N THR A 250 14.45 -5.92 -35.37
CA THR A 250 15.84 -5.84 -35.83
C THR A 250 16.15 -6.99 -36.78
#